data_AF-A0A453J001-F1
#
_entry.id   AF-A0A453J001-F1
#
_cell.length_a   1.000
_cell.length_b   1.000
_cell.length_c   1.000
_cell.angle_alpha   90.00
_cell.angle_beta   90.00
_cell.angle_gamma   90.00
#
_symmetry.space_group_name_H-M   'P 1'
#
loop_
_entity.id
_entity.type
_entity.pdbx_description
1 polymer ?
#
loop_
_entity_poly.entity_id
_entity_poly.type
_entity_poly.pdbx_seq_one_letter_code
_entity_poly.pdbx_strand_id
1 'polypeptide(L)'
;MYGYAARYAPSTVIEARINALVGTDMLGRFLHVQHPTAKQAVITAIDLLGRAVISAAEIGISFPLQRRDQLLEYVLTLMGRDQSDDLVDFSIELLQTQTVALSACTTLVSIEPRLPMETRNRVMKATLGFFALPTEPSNIVESLITNLIILLGAILLTSGEDGRSRAEQLLHILRQLDPYVSASAEHQRRRGCVAVHEVLVKFRNLCSGGFGASGSYPTLSLKHIDQGGPRGSSSLPSAFVLPNRDSLSLGERIMAYLPRCADTDDEVRKVAIQIIALFFNISLSLPKQKTSANDIDLESSYGALSSLEDIVSIIRRASVDQIEVFHRVVSSVCILLSKDELVVLLHSCTLAACDKVKQSADGSIQAIIVFIIRRGKDLREADVLRTTQSLLSSAIALTDKHSRQEVLNAISCLAENTNHIVVFDEVLFVAGRDICTKDITRIRGGW
;
A
#
# COMPACT_ATOMS: atom_id res chain seq x y z
N MET A 1 -15.80 -9.42 -32.14
CA MET A 1 -15.10 -9.82 -33.38
C MET A 1 -13.68 -9.26 -33.48
N TYR A 2 -13.47 -7.94 -33.38
CA TYR A 2 -12.15 -7.33 -33.63
C TYR A 2 -11.03 -7.70 -32.64
N GLY A 3 -11.29 -7.68 -31.33
CA GLY A 3 -10.29 -8.11 -30.33
C GLY A 3 -9.85 -9.57 -30.52
N TYR A 4 -10.80 -10.46 -30.84
CA TYR A 4 -10.52 -11.86 -31.18
C TYR A 4 -9.66 -11.97 -32.46
N ALA A 5 -9.98 -11.20 -33.50
CA ALA A 5 -9.21 -11.20 -34.75
C ALA A 5 -7.76 -10.72 -34.57
N ALA A 6 -7.48 -9.88 -33.57
CA ALA A 6 -6.13 -9.48 -33.20
C ALA A 6 -5.44 -10.52 -32.31
N ARG A 7 -6.13 -11.05 -31.28
CA ARG A 7 -5.58 -12.04 -30.33
C ARG A 7 -5.11 -13.33 -30.99
N TYR A 8 -5.84 -13.79 -32.01
CA TYR A 8 -5.55 -15.05 -32.72
C TYR A 8 -4.85 -14.83 -34.07
N ALA A 9 -4.43 -13.60 -34.39
CA ALA A 9 -3.61 -13.35 -35.56
C ALA A 9 -2.16 -13.80 -35.34
N PRO A 10 -1.43 -14.17 -36.42
CA PRO A 10 0.02 -14.34 -36.33
C PRO A 10 0.70 -13.04 -35.90
N SER A 11 1.64 -13.12 -34.94
CA SER A 11 2.32 -11.97 -34.35
C SER A 11 3.07 -11.09 -35.36
N THR A 12 3.39 -11.61 -36.55
CA THR A 12 4.05 -10.88 -37.65
C THR A 12 3.13 -9.88 -38.38
N VAL A 13 1.80 -10.01 -38.24
CA VAL A 13 0.81 -9.17 -38.94
C VAL A 13 -0.04 -8.34 -37.98
N ILE A 14 0.28 -8.39 -36.69
CA ILE A 14 -0.51 -7.82 -35.61
C ILE A 14 -0.55 -6.29 -35.68
N GLU A 15 0.56 -5.64 -36.03
CA GLU A 15 0.68 -4.19 -36.14
C GLU A 15 -0.25 -3.64 -37.23
N ALA A 16 -0.18 -4.21 -38.44
CA ALA A 16 -1.04 -3.80 -39.56
C ALA A 16 -2.53 -3.99 -39.23
N ARG A 17 -2.89 -5.07 -38.51
CA ARG A 17 -4.26 -5.31 -38.08
C ARG A 17 -4.72 -4.33 -37.02
N ILE A 18 -3.93 -4.10 -35.98
CA ILE A 18 -4.28 -3.15 -34.92
C ILE A 18 -4.40 -1.74 -35.49
N ASN A 19 -3.49 -1.32 -36.38
CA ASN A 19 -3.57 -0.01 -37.03
C ASN A 19 -4.81 0.14 -37.91
N ALA A 20 -5.22 -0.90 -38.65
CA ALA A 20 -6.48 -0.89 -39.40
C ALA A 20 -7.71 -0.80 -38.47
N LEU A 21 -7.64 -1.37 -37.27
CA LEU A 21 -8.73 -1.43 -36.30
C LEU A 21 -8.86 -0.17 -35.44
N VAL A 22 -7.73 0.36 -34.98
CA VAL A 22 -7.61 1.49 -34.05
C VAL A 22 -7.52 2.83 -34.79
N GLY A 23 -7.10 2.82 -36.06
CA GLY A 23 -6.91 4.01 -36.90
C GLY A 23 -8.18 4.60 -37.51
N THR A 24 -9.32 3.91 -37.45
CA THR A 24 -10.61 4.44 -37.92
C THR A 24 -11.36 5.15 -36.79
N ASP A 25 -12.12 6.22 -37.08
CA ASP A 25 -12.95 6.99 -36.11
C ASP A 25 -14.06 6.18 -35.40
N MET A 26 -14.03 4.84 -35.51
CA MET A 26 -14.95 3.94 -34.80
C MET A 26 -14.81 4.03 -33.28
N LEU A 27 -13.63 4.36 -32.76
CA LEU A 27 -13.39 4.44 -31.32
C LEU A 27 -14.27 5.51 -30.63
N GLY A 28 -14.46 6.67 -31.27
CA GLY A 28 -15.32 7.72 -30.74
C GLY A 28 -16.79 7.30 -30.66
N ARG A 29 -17.24 6.38 -31.53
CA ARG A 29 -18.60 5.84 -31.49
C ARG A 29 -18.83 4.85 -30.34
N PHE A 30 -17.77 4.19 -29.86
CA PHE A 30 -17.87 3.23 -28.75
C PHE A 30 -18.05 3.88 -27.37
N LEU A 31 -17.74 5.17 -27.23
CA LEU A 31 -17.98 5.93 -26.00
C LEU A 31 -19.47 6.11 -25.68
N HIS A 32 -20.34 6.12 -26.69
CA HIS A 32 -21.77 6.39 -26.52
C HIS A 32 -22.61 5.12 -26.30
N VAL A 33 -21.95 4.00 -26.04
CA VAL A 33 -22.62 2.72 -25.81
C VAL A 33 -23.25 2.72 -24.42
N GLN A 34 -24.58 2.71 -24.37
CA GLN A 34 -25.35 2.74 -23.12
C GLN A 34 -25.57 1.34 -22.53
N HIS A 35 -25.79 0.32 -23.38
CA HIS A 35 -26.16 -1.02 -22.93
C HIS A 35 -25.01 -1.76 -22.22
N PRO A 36 -25.18 -2.32 -21.00
CA PRO A 36 -24.10 -2.95 -20.22
C PRO A 36 -23.35 -4.07 -20.96
N THR A 37 -24.06 -5.00 -21.61
CA THR A 37 -23.43 -6.05 -22.43
C THR A 37 -22.56 -5.50 -23.55
N ALA A 38 -22.97 -4.38 -24.17
CA ALA A 38 -22.20 -3.76 -25.23
C ALA A 38 -20.97 -3.02 -24.66
N LYS A 39 -21.09 -2.36 -23.49
CA LYS A 39 -19.93 -1.81 -22.76
C LYS A 39 -18.91 -2.92 -22.45
N GLN A 40 -19.36 -4.05 -21.90
CA GLN A 40 -18.51 -5.21 -21.61
C GLN A 40 -17.82 -5.77 -22.87
N ALA A 41 -18.54 -5.88 -23.99
CA ALA A 41 -17.98 -6.37 -25.25
C ALA A 41 -16.89 -5.43 -25.81
N VAL A 42 -17.09 -4.11 -25.71
CA VAL A 42 -16.10 -3.10 -26.10
C VAL A 42 -14.85 -3.22 -25.22
N ILE A 43 -15.02 -3.23 -23.90
CA ILE A 43 -13.91 -3.35 -22.94
C ILE A 43 -13.14 -4.66 -23.18
N THR A 44 -13.84 -5.77 -23.38
CA THR A 44 -13.22 -7.08 -23.69
C THR A 44 -12.42 -7.03 -24.98
N ALA A 45 -12.93 -6.34 -26.02
CA ALA A 45 -12.19 -6.18 -27.26
C ALA A 45 -10.89 -5.38 -27.04
N ILE A 46 -10.92 -4.34 -26.21
CA ILE A 46 -9.74 -3.55 -25.83
C ILE A 46 -8.72 -4.41 -25.05
N ASP A 47 -9.17 -5.21 -24.08
CA ASP A 47 -8.31 -6.15 -23.34
C ASP A 47 -7.62 -7.13 -24.29
N LEU A 48 -8.38 -7.75 -25.21
CA LEU A 48 -7.83 -8.70 -26.18
C LEU A 48 -6.79 -8.07 -27.12
N LEU A 49 -6.98 -6.80 -27.53
CA LEU A 49 -5.97 -6.06 -28.30
C LEU A 49 -4.68 -5.92 -27.48
N GLY A 50 -4.79 -5.51 -26.22
CA GLY A 50 -3.65 -5.37 -25.33
C GLY A 50 -2.91 -6.69 -25.07
N ARG A 51 -3.65 -7.78 -24.83
CA ARG A 51 -3.07 -9.11 -24.66
C ARG A 51 -2.35 -9.59 -25.91
N ALA A 52 -2.87 -9.26 -27.10
CA ALA A 52 -2.22 -9.59 -28.35
C ALA A 52 -0.85 -8.88 -28.46
N VAL A 53 -0.77 -7.62 -28.02
CA VAL A 53 0.50 -6.86 -27.92
C VAL A 53 1.49 -7.56 -27.00
N ILE A 54 1.05 -7.92 -25.79
CA ILE A 54 1.91 -8.59 -24.80
C ILE A 54 2.45 -9.91 -25.36
N SER A 55 1.59 -10.74 -25.95
CA SER A 55 2.04 -12.03 -26.51
C SER A 55 2.94 -11.91 -27.74
N ALA A 56 2.83 -10.82 -28.52
CA ALA A 56 3.79 -10.55 -29.58
C ALA A 56 5.16 -10.15 -28.99
N ALA A 57 5.17 -9.31 -27.96
CA ALA A 57 6.39 -8.89 -27.27
C ALA A 57 7.13 -10.07 -26.61
N GLU A 58 6.40 -11.04 -26.05
CA GLU A 58 6.96 -12.29 -25.50
C GLU A 58 7.75 -13.11 -26.53
N ILE A 59 7.41 -13.00 -27.82
CA ILE A 59 8.07 -13.70 -28.93
C ILE A 59 9.15 -12.80 -29.59
N GLY A 60 9.42 -11.63 -29.01
CA GLY A 60 10.44 -10.68 -29.47
C GLY A 60 9.95 -9.69 -30.53
N ILE A 61 8.64 -9.61 -30.78
CA ILE A 61 8.05 -8.62 -31.70
C ILE A 61 7.49 -7.47 -30.88
N SER A 62 8.25 -6.38 -30.78
CA SER A 62 7.78 -5.17 -30.11
C SER A 62 7.02 -4.28 -31.09
N PHE A 63 5.83 -3.85 -30.69
CA PHE A 63 5.14 -2.76 -31.38
C PHE A 63 4.44 -1.86 -30.34
N PRO A 64 4.65 -0.53 -30.40
CA PRO A 64 4.02 0.40 -29.49
C PRO A 64 2.54 0.59 -29.86
N LEU A 65 1.64 0.38 -28.90
CA LEU A 65 0.21 0.62 -29.10
C LEU A 65 -0.08 2.14 -29.10
N GLN A 66 -0.06 2.77 -30.28
CA GLN A 66 -0.08 4.23 -30.44
C GLN A 66 -1.25 4.97 -29.75
N ARG A 67 -2.45 4.36 -29.65
CA ARG A 67 -3.63 4.96 -28.99
C ARG A 67 -3.95 4.35 -27.63
N ARG A 68 -2.98 3.72 -26.96
CA ARG A 68 -3.19 3.07 -25.67
C ARG A 68 -3.84 3.98 -24.63
N ASP A 69 -3.37 5.21 -24.50
CA ASP A 69 -3.83 6.14 -23.46
C ASP A 69 -5.31 6.54 -23.70
N GLN A 70 -5.72 6.69 -24.96
CA GLN A 70 -7.13 6.89 -25.33
C GLN A 70 -7.97 5.64 -25.04
N LEU A 71 -7.48 4.44 -25.36
CA LEU A 71 -8.15 3.19 -25.05
C LEU A 71 -8.35 3.01 -23.53
N LEU A 72 -7.36 3.40 -22.74
CA LEU A 72 -7.41 3.38 -21.30
C LEU A 72 -8.46 4.39 -20.78
N GLU A 73 -8.49 5.61 -21.30
CA GLU A 73 -9.51 6.60 -20.97
C GLU A 73 -10.93 6.13 -21.33
N TYR A 74 -11.10 5.42 -22.45
CA TYR A 74 -12.36 4.80 -22.80
C TYR A 74 -12.78 3.72 -21.82
N VAL A 75 -11.87 2.83 -21.41
CA VAL A 75 -12.17 1.82 -20.38
C VAL A 75 -12.59 2.49 -19.07
N LEU A 76 -11.88 3.54 -18.63
CA LEU A 76 -12.21 4.28 -17.41
C LEU A 76 -13.56 5.02 -17.52
N THR A 77 -13.94 5.47 -18.71
CA THR A 77 -15.23 6.13 -18.94
C THR A 77 -16.37 5.10 -18.94
N LEU A 78 -16.18 3.97 -19.62
CA LEU A 78 -17.20 2.91 -19.72
C LEU A 78 -17.45 2.16 -18.40
N MET A 79 -16.48 2.13 -17.49
CA MET A 79 -16.66 1.58 -16.14
C MET A 79 -17.38 2.53 -15.16
N GLY A 80 -17.50 3.81 -15.53
CA GLY A 80 -18.17 4.84 -14.75
C GLY A 80 -19.69 4.66 -14.74
N ARG A 81 -20.37 5.35 -13.81
CA ARG A 81 -21.83 5.42 -13.79
C ARG A 81 -22.32 6.47 -14.79
N ASP A 82 -23.36 6.14 -15.55
CA ASP A 82 -24.07 7.14 -16.34
C ASP A 82 -24.83 8.06 -15.37
N GLN A 83 -24.75 9.38 -15.57
CA GLN A 83 -25.32 10.38 -14.65
C GLN A 83 -26.86 10.46 -14.71
N SER A 84 -27.53 9.60 -15.49
CA SER A 84 -28.89 9.83 -15.97
C SER A 84 -29.98 8.91 -15.42
N ASP A 85 -29.71 8.01 -14.48
CA ASP A 85 -30.79 7.25 -13.85
C ASP A 85 -30.83 7.46 -12.33
N ASP A 86 -31.89 8.15 -11.94
CA ASP A 86 -32.38 8.32 -10.59
C ASP A 86 -32.70 6.95 -9.98
N LEU A 87 -32.17 6.73 -8.78
CA LEU A 87 -32.70 5.83 -7.76
C LEU A 87 -32.75 4.32 -8.12
N VAL A 88 -31.92 3.57 -7.39
CA VAL A 88 -32.08 2.12 -7.09
C VAL A 88 -31.63 1.14 -8.18
N ASP A 89 -30.33 0.88 -8.27
CA ASP A 89 -29.76 -0.44 -7.92
C ASP A 89 -28.24 -0.48 -8.11
N PHE A 90 -27.54 -1.18 -7.21
CA PHE A 90 -26.22 -1.74 -7.54
C PHE A 90 -26.45 -2.80 -8.61
N SER A 91 -26.62 -2.41 -9.87
CA SER A 91 -26.91 -3.38 -10.92
C SER A 91 -25.72 -4.33 -11.03
N ILE A 92 -25.99 -5.63 -10.86
CA ILE A 92 -25.03 -6.72 -11.03
C ILE A 92 -24.22 -6.54 -12.32
N GLU A 93 -24.87 -6.04 -13.37
CA GLU A 93 -24.29 -5.74 -14.67
C GLU A 93 -23.23 -4.63 -14.64
N LEU A 94 -23.41 -3.58 -13.82
CA LEU A 94 -22.40 -2.55 -13.62
C LEU A 94 -21.15 -3.12 -12.94
N LEU A 95 -21.34 -3.91 -11.88
CA LEU A 95 -20.22 -4.56 -11.18
C LEU A 95 -19.45 -5.51 -12.11
N GLN A 96 -20.15 -6.29 -12.94
CA GLN A 96 -19.52 -7.11 -13.97
C GLN A 96 -18.73 -6.27 -14.98
N THR A 97 -19.29 -5.14 -15.42
CA THR A 97 -18.59 -4.21 -16.32
C THR A 97 -17.31 -3.66 -15.69
N GLN A 98 -17.35 -3.30 -14.40
CA GLN A 98 -16.19 -2.85 -13.64
C GLN A 98 -15.14 -3.94 -13.46
N THR A 99 -15.54 -5.19 -13.21
CA THR A 99 -14.64 -6.34 -13.12
C THR A 99 -13.85 -6.55 -14.42
N VAL A 100 -14.53 -6.52 -15.57
CA VAL A 100 -13.88 -6.66 -16.89
C VAL A 100 -13.01 -5.43 -17.20
N ALA A 101 -13.44 -4.23 -16.80
CA ALA A 101 -12.65 -3.01 -16.96
C ALA A 101 -11.33 -3.06 -16.19
N LEU A 102 -11.32 -3.57 -14.96
CA LEU A 102 -10.08 -3.73 -14.17
C LEU A 102 -9.10 -4.68 -14.84
N SER A 103 -9.57 -5.78 -15.44
CA SER A 103 -8.73 -6.68 -16.23
C SER A 103 -8.13 -5.96 -17.45
N ALA A 104 -8.94 -5.20 -18.20
CA ALA A 104 -8.47 -4.43 -19.34
C ALA A 104 -7.44 -3.35 -18.93
N CYS A 105 -7.70 -2.61 -17.85
CA CYS A 105 -6.75 -1.65 -17.27
C CYS A 105 -5.43 -2.32 -16.91
N THR A 106 -5.46 -3.50 -16.29
CA THR A 106 -4.26 -4.27 -15.92
C THR A 106 -3.44 -4.61 -17.16
N THR A 107 -4.09 -5.12 -18.20
CA THR A 107 -3.45 -5.42 -19.48
C THR A 107 -2.82 -4.17 -20.08
N LEU A 108 -3.57 -3.07 -20.21
CA LEU A 108 -3.08 -1.84 -20.83
C LEU A 108 -1.91 -1.22 -20.07
N VAL A 109 -1.96 -1.22 -18.74
CA VAL A 109 -0.86 -0.74 -17.89
C VAL A 109 0.42 -1.55 -18.10
N SER A 110 0.28 -2.84 -18.42
CA SER A 110 1.39 -3.79 -18.58
C SER A 110 2.07 -3.75 -19.95
N ILE A 111 1.55 -2.98 -20.91
CA ILE A 111 2.11 -2.89 -22.28
C ILE A 111 3.32 -1.94 -22.33
N GLU A 112 4.33 -2.28 -23.13
CA GLU A 112 5.44 -1.39 -23.48
C GLU A 112 5.12 -0.50 -24.69
N PRO A 113 5.59 0.77 -24.74
CA PRO A 113 6.40 1.47 -23.74
C PRO A 113 5.60 1.84 -22.49
N ARG A 114 6.21 1.95 -21.31
CA ARG A 114 5.50 2.17 -20.04
C ARG A 114 4.64 3.43 -20.02
N LEU A 115 3.55 3.40 -19.25
CA LEU A 115 2.68 4.56 -19.07
C LEU A 115 3.37 5.66 -18.22
N PRO A 116 3.14 6.94 -18.54
CA PRO A 116 3.52 8.03 -17.66
C PRO A 116 2.94 7.86 -16.26
N MET A 117 3.66 8.38 -15.27
CA MET A 117 3.27 8.36 -13.86
C MET A 117 1.86 8.93 -13.63
N GLU A 118 1.55 10.05 -14.28
CA GLU A 118 0.26 10.74 -14.15
C GLU A 118 -0.90 9.83 -14.59
N THR A 119 -0.75 9.14 -15.72
CA THR A 119 -1.77 8.23 -16.24
C THR A 119 -1.98 7.04 -15.31
N ARG A 120 -0.90 6.46 -14.75
CA ARG A 120 -1.01 5.36 -13.78
C ARG A 120 -1.67 5.82 -12.47
N ASN A 121 -1.36 7.01 -12.00
CA ASN A 121 -2.01 7.60 -10.82
C ASN A 121 -3.49 7.89 -11.07
N ARG A 122 -3.86 8.33 -12.28
CA ARG A 122 -5.26 8.53 -12.69
C ARG A 122 -6.04 7.21 -12.66
N VAL A 123 -5.48 6.13 -13.22
CA VAL A 123 -6.07 4.79 -13.17
C VAL A 123 -6.26 4.35 -11.72
N MET A 124 -5.20 4.43 -10.91
CA MET A 124 -5.25 4.03 -9.51
C MET A 124 -6.32 4.81 -8.74
N LYS A 125 -6.37 6.14 -8.86
CA LYS A 125 -7.37 6.98 -8.21
C LYS A 125 -8.80 6.63 -8.62
N ALA A 126 -9.01 6.30 -9.90
CA ALA A 126 -10.33 5.94 -10.42
C ALA A 126 -10.82 4.58 -9.89
N THR A 127 -9.93 3.68 -9.49
CA THR A 127 -10.28 2.30 -9.13
C THR A 127 -10.21 1.99 -7.63
N LEU A 128 -9.47 2.76 -6.83
CA LEU A 128 -9.30 2.51 -5.39
C LEU A 128 -10.62 2.53 -4.62
N GLY A 129 -11.59 3.35 -5.05
CA GLY A 129 -12.92 3.44 -4.44
C GLY A 129 -13.64 2.10 -4.33
N PHE A 130 -13.28 1.11 -5.16
CA PHE A 130 -13.91 -0.21 -5.11
C PHE A 130 -13.64 -0.99 -3.83
N PHE A 131 -12.57 -0.68 -3.09
CA PHE A 131 -12.35 -1.28 -1.76
C PHE A 131 -13.50 -0.98 -0.78
N ALA A 132 -14.20 0.14 -0.97
CA ALA A 132 -15.32 0.57 -0.14
C ALA A 132 -16.70 0.02 -0.57
N LEU A 133 -16.77 -0.80 -1.63
CA LEU A 133 -18.03 -1.40 -2.06
C LEU A 133 -18.63 -2.30 -0.97
N PRO A 134 -19.96 -2.43 -0.86
CA PRO A 134 -20.59 -3.44 -0.01
C PRO A 134 -20.09 -4.86 -0.32
N THR A 135 -20.29 -5.80 0.61
CA THR A 135 -19.88 -7.20 0.40
C THR A 135 -20.77 -7.91 -0.61
N GLU A 136 -22.06 -7.59 -0.67
CA GLU A 136 -22.99 -8.21 -1.62
C GLU A 136 -23.03 -7.47 -2.96
N PRO A 137 -23.11 -8.18 -4.10
CA PRO A 137 -23.04 -9.64 -4.26
C PRO A 137 -21.58 -10.18 -4.14
N SER A 138 -21.36 -11.10 -3.19
CA SER A 138 -20.02 -11.55 -2.78
C SER A 138 -19.14 -12.06 -3.91
N ASN A 139 -19.64 -12.96 -4.75
CA ASN A 139 -18.90 -13.56 -5.85
C ASN A 139 -18.32 -12.54 -6.85
N ILE A 140 -19.10 -11.51 -7.20
CA ILE A 140 -18.68 -10.49 -8.17
C ILE A 140 -17.75 -9.50 -7.50
N VAL A 141 -18.07 -9.07 -6.26
CA VAL A 141 -17.25 -8.10 -5.54
C VAL A 141 -15.88 -8.69 -5.18
N GLU A 142 -15.80 -9.94 -4.74
CA GLU A 142 -14.51 -10.60 -4.46
C GLU A 142 -13.64 -10.72 -5.73
N SER A 143 -14.23 -11.06 -6.86
CA SER A 143 -13.53 -11.07 -8.15
C SER A 143 -13.04 -9.67 -8.54
N LEU A 144 -13.87 -8.65 -8.35
CA LEU A 144 -13.53 -7.25 -8.61
C LEU A 144 -12.36 -6.78 -7.74
N ILE A 145 -12.40 -7.07 -6.43
CA ILE A 145 -11.32 -6.74 -5.50
C ILE A 145 -10.03 -7.47 -5.87
N THR A 146 -10.11 -8.75 -6.25
CA THR A 146 -8.95 -9.52 -6.71
C THR A 146 -8.32 -8.86 -7.94
N ASN A 147 -9.13 -8.46 -8.92
CA ASN A 147 -8.65 -7.76 -10.12
C ASN A 147 -8.04 -6.39 -9.79
N LEU A 148 -8.58 -5.67 -8.81
CA LEU A 148 -8.01 -4.41 -8.35
C LEU A 148 -6.61 -4.62 -7.73
N ILE A 149 -6.45 -5.65 -6.89
CA ILE A 149 -5.14 -5.98 -6.29
C ILE A 149 -4.13 -6.35 -7.38
N ILE A 150 -4.55 -7.12 -8.39
CA ILE A 150 -3.71 -7.46 -9.54
C ILE A 150 -3.29 -6.18 -10.29
N LEU A 151 -4.22 -5.25 -10.54
CA LEU A 151 -3.95 -3.95 -11.18
C LEU A 151 -2.91 -3.14 -10.40
N LEU A 152 -3.06 -3.02 -9.07
CA LEU A 152 -2.08 -2.32 -8.22
C LEU A 152 -0.69 -2.97 -8.31
N GLY A 153 -0.64 -4.31 -8.35
CA GLY A 153 0.58 -5.06 -8.61
C GLY A 153 1.21 -4.75 -9.97
N ALA A 154 0.41 -4.67 -11.04
CA ALA A 154 0.89 -4.30 -12.37
C ALA A 154 1.43 -2.86 -12.41
N ILE A 155 0.76 -1.92 -11.74
CA ILE A 155 1.25 -0.53 -11.60
C ILE A 155 2.61 -0.51 -10.89
N LEU A 156 2.79 -1.30 -9.82
CA LEU A 156 4.08 -1.42 -9.14
C LEU A 156 5.16 -1.98 -10.07
N LEU A 157 4.88 -3.09 -10.75
CA LEU A 157 5.85 -3.79 -11.62
C LEU A 157 6.30 -2.95 -12.82
N THR A 158 5.42 -2.10 -13.33
CA THR A 158 5.68 -1.24 -14.49
C THR A 158 6.29 0.11 -14.12
N SER A 159 6.77 0.27 -12.87
CA SER A 159 7.41 1.50 -12.38
C SER A 159 8.93 1.47 -12.46
N GLY A 160 9.55 2.66 -12.60
CA GLY A 160 10.98 2.85 -12.35
C GLY A 160 11.73 3.62 -13.44
N GLU A 161 11.20 3.70 -14.66
CA GLU A 161 11.85 4.42 -15.78
C GLU A 161 11.40 5.89 -15.90
N ASP A 162 10.40 6.27 -15.12
CA ASP A 162 9.75 7.59 -15.09
C ASP A 162 10.36 8.55 -14.04
N GLY A 163 11.53 8.20 -13.48
CA GLY A 163 12.26 9.03 -12.52
C GLY A 163 11.94 8.78 -11.04
N ARG A 164 10.84 8.07 -10.72
CA ARG A 164 10.55 7.58 -9.36
C ARG A 164 11.22 6.23 -9.10
N SER A 165 11.75 6.06 -7.89
CA SER A 165 12.26 4.74 -7.48
C SER A 165 11.11 3.75 -7.27
N ARG A 166 11.38 2.45 -7.40
CA ARG A 166 10.37 1.40 -7.14
C ARG A 166 9.86 1.44 -5.69
N ALA A 167 10.71 1.82 -4.73
CA ALA A 167 10.32 1.98 -3.34
C ALA A 167 9.38 3.19 -3.14
N GLU A 168 9.64 4.31 -3.82
CA GLU A 168 8.71 5.46 -3.81
C GLU A 168 7.34 5.08 -4.37
N GLN A 169 7.29 4.30 -5.46
CA GLN A 169 6.02 3.81 -5.98
C GLN A 169 5.32 2.89 -4.98
N LEU A 170 6.04 1.95 -4.36
CA LEU A 170 5.49 1.10 -3.30
C LEU A 170 4.84 1.96 -2.22
N LEU A 171 5.58 2.91 -1.65
CA LEU A 171 5.08 3.80 -0.62
C LEU A 171 3.88 4.63 -1.09
N HIS A 172 3.89 5.07 -2.35
CA HIS A 172 2.75 5.78 -2.92
C HIS A 172 1.50 4.92 -2.91
N ILE A 173 1.57 3.68 -3.42
CA ILE A 173 0.44 2.74 -3.42
C ILE A 173 -0.02 2.44 -1.99
N LEU A 174 0.91 2.15 -1.08
CA LEU A 174 0.59 1.84 0.32
C LEU A 174 -0.14 2.99 1.01
N ARG A 175 0.31 4.24 0.83
CA ARG A 175 -0.37 5.42 1.36
C ARG A 175 -1.78 5.61 0.80
N GLN A 176 -2.03 5.17 -0.43
CA GLN A 176 -3.40 5.17 -0.97
C GLN A 176 -4.30 4.07 -0.36
N LEU A 177 -3.71 3.01 0.20
CA LEU A 177 -4.44 1.91 0.84
C LEU A 177 -4.72 2.17 2.33
N ASP A 178 -3.92 3.02 2.99
CA ASP A 178 -4.05 3.35 4.42
C ASP A 178 -5.49 3.72 4.87
N PRO A 179 -6.29 4.49 4.08
CA PRO A 179 -7.67 4.80 4.46
C PRO A 179 -8.59 3.57 4.56
N TYR A 180 -8.34 2.53 3.76
CA TYR A 180 -9.11 1.28 3.78
C TYR A 180 -8.66 0.36 4.91
N VAL A 181 -7.35 0.36 5.21
CA VAL A 181 -6.78 -0.36 6.37
C VAL A 181 -7.29 0.22 7.69
N SER A 182 -7.43 1.55 7.78
CA SER A 182 -7.94 2.27 8.96
C SER A 182 -9.46 2.51 8.93
N ALA A 183 -10.19 1.81 8.05
CA ALA A 183 -11.64 1.98 7.91
C ALA A 183 -12.42 1.45 9.12
N SER A 184 -13.55 2.10 9.43
CA SER A 184 -14.47 1.60 10.46
C SER A 184 -15.13 0.28 10.05
N ALA A 185 -15.36 0.09 8.75
CA ALA A 185 -15.99 -1.10 8.21
C ALA A 185 -15.00 -2.28 8.09
N GLU A 186 -15.37 -3.43 8.66
CA GLU A 186 -14.54 -4.64 8.71
C GLU A 186 -14.10 -5.13 7.31
N HIS A 187 -15.04 -5.23 6.36
CA HIS A 187 -14.75 -5.69 5.00
C HIS A 187 -13.72 -4.80 4.29
N GLN A 188 -13.72 -3.48 4.55
CA GLN A 188 -12.74 -2.57 3.97
C GLN A 188 -11.35 -2.81 4.57
N ARG A 189 -11.25 -3.01 5.89
CA ARG A 189 -9.99 -3.35 6.55
C ARG A 189 -9.42 -4.66 6.04
N ARG A 190 -10.25 -5.70 5.93
CA ARG A 190 -9.84 -7.00 5.40
C ARG A 190 -9.28 -6.86 3.98
N ARG A 191 -10.00 -6.19 3.08
CA ARG A 191 -9.55 -5.99 1.70
C ARG A 191 -8.29 -5.11 1.61
N GLY A 192 -8.21 -4.04 2.40
CA GLY A 192 -7.07 -3.14 2.47
C GLY A 192 -5.80 -3.87 2.94
N CYS A 193 -5.90 -4.65 4.03
CA CYS A 193 -4.78 -5.45 4.53
C CYS A 193 -4.33 -6.50 3.49
N VAL A 194 -5.25 -7.24 2.87
CA VAL A 194 -4.90 -8.21 1.82
C VAL A 194 -4.21 -7.52 0.64
N ALA A 195 -4.70 -6.36 0.20
CA ALA A 195 -4.07 -5.58 -0.87
C ALA A 195 -2.65 -5.15 -0.52
N VAL A 196 -2.43 -4.62 0.70
CA VAL A 196 -1.09 -4.24 1.19
C VAL A 196 -0.16 -5.45 1.18
N HIS A 197 -0.61 -6.58 1.72
CA HIS A 197 0.17 -7.82 1.75
C HIS A 197 0.59 -8.27 0.35
N GLU A 198 -0.35 -8.36 -0.59
CA GLU A 198 -0.06 -8.80 -1.96
C GLU A 198 0.89 -7.86 -2.72
N VAL A 199 0.73 -6.55 -2.55
CA VAL A 199 1.64 -5.55 -3.14
C VAL A 199 3.05 -5.68 -2.55
N LEU A 200 3.18 -5.91 -1.25
CA LEU A 200 4.48 -6.15 -0.60
C LEU A 200 5.12 -7.46 -1.04
N VAL A 201 4.35 -8.54 -1.24
CA VAL A 201 4.87 -9.81 -1.76
C VAL A 201 5.46 -9.61 -3.16
N LYS A 202 4.75 -8.88 -4.03
CA LYS A 202 5.26 -8.53 -5.36
C LYS A 202 6.53 -7.69 -5.27
N PHE A 203 6.59 -6.72 -4.36
CA PHE A 203 7.78 -5.92 -4.14
C PHE A 203 8.97 -6.74 -3.62
N ARG A 204 8.74 -7.67 -2.69
CA ARG A 204 9.77 -8.61 -2.22
C ARG A 204 10.35 -9.40 -3.38
N ASN A 205 9.50 -9.95 -4.24
CA ASN A 205 9.95 -10.70 -5.41
C ASN A 205 10.80 -9.85 -6.36
N LEU A 206 10.49 -8.55 -6.51
CA LEU A 206 11.34 -7.61 -7.25
C LEU A 206 12.70 -7.36 -6.58
N CYS A 207 12.78 -7.44 -5.25
CA CYS A 207 14.03 -7.22 -4.51
C CYS A 207 14.90 -8.48 -4.43
N SER A 208 14.29 -9.67 -4.33
CA SER A 208 15.00 -10.95 -4.27
C SER A 208 15.38 -11.48 -5.65
N GLY A 209 14.61 -11.13 -6.69
CA GLY A 209 14.95 -11.40 -8.08
C GLY A 209 16.08 -10.47 -8.53
N GLY A 210 17.32 -10.92 -8.39
CA GLY A 210 18.40 -10.42 -9.25
C GLY A 210 17.95 -10.55 -10.71
N PHE A 211 18.39 -9.63 -11.57
CA PHE A 211 18.14 -9.68 -13.01
C PHE A 211 18.39 -11.10 -13.57
N GLY A 212 17.31 -11.86 -13.77
CA GLY A 212 17.34 -13.24 -14.27
C GLY A 212 16.97 -14.32 -13.26
N ALA A 213 15.68 -14.53 -13.00
CA ALA A 213 15.13 -15.86 -12.70
C ALA A 213 13.61 -15.88 -12.94
N SER A 214 13.23 -16.72 -13.89
CA SER A 214 11.91 -17.04 -14.44
C SER A 214 10.72 -16.97 -13.47
N GLY A 215 9.70 -16.23 -13.91
CA GLY A 215 8.35 -16.17 -13.34
C GLY A 215 7.43 -15.37 -14.27
N SER A 216 7.25 -15.84 -15.51
CA SER A 216 6.19 -15.46 -16.46
C SER A 216 5.77 -13.97 -16.51
N TYR A 217 6.70 -13.06 -16.81
CA TYR A 217 6.47 -11.72 -17.38
C TYR A 217 7.70 -11.34 -18.23
N PRO A 218 7.56 -10.55 -19.31
CA PRO A 218 8.45 -10.60 -20.46
C PRO A 218 9.90 -10.22 -20.11
N THR A 219 10.80 -11.10 -20.54
CA THR A 219 12.24 -10.89 -20.53
C THR A 219 12.60 -9.73 -21.45
N LEU A 220 13.18 -8.68 -20.87
CA LEU A 220 13.92 -7.65 -21.61
C LEU A 220 15.05 -8.35 -22.40
N SER A 221 14.88 -8.50 -23.71
CA SER A 221 15.99 -8.81 -24.60
C SER A 221 16.86 -7.56 -24.71
N LEU A 222 17.82 -7.41 -23.80
CA LEU A 222 18.90 -6.42 -23.94
C LEU A 222 19.92 -6.93 -24.98
N LYS A 223 19.50 -7.07 -26.24
CA LYS A 223 20.40 -7.21 -27.39
C LYS A 223 20.55 -5.84 -28.04
N HIS A 224 21.31 -4.96 -27.39
CA HIS A 224 22.04 -3.84 -28.00
C HIS A 224 22.79 -3.06 -26.90
N ILE A 225 23.77 -3.69 -26.26
CA ILE A 225 24.94 -2.96 -25.77
C ILE A 225 26.13 -3.70 -26.34
N ASP A 226 26.72 -3.04 -27.34
CA ASP A 226 27.88 -3.51 -28.08
C ASP A 226 29.08 -3.73 -27.13
N GLN A 227 29.92 -4.69 -27.49
CA GLN A 227 31.07 -5.12 -26.71
C GLN A 227 32.10 -3.99 -26.54
N GLY A 228 32.60 -3.79 -25.31
CA GLY A 228 33.91 -3.14 -25.11
C GLY A 228 34.09 -2.35 -23.81
N GLY A 229 34.73 -2.98 -22.81
CA GLY A 229 35.52 -2.27 -21.79
C GLY A 229 34.95 -2.28 -20.35
N PRO A 230 35.83 -2.33 -19.32
CA PRO A 230 35.39 -2.36 -17.92
C PRO A 230 35.00 -0.95 -17.48
N ARG A 231 33.72 -0.70 -17.20
CA ARG A 231 33.26 0.57 -16.61
C ARG A 231 32.32 0.33 -15.43
N GLY A 232 32.56 1.12 -14.39
CA GLY A 232 31.95 1.02 -13.07
C GLY A 232 30.43 1.19 -13.05
N SER A 233 29.85 0.86 -11.90
CA SER A 233 28.42 0.76 -11.58
C SER A 233 27.59 2.04 -11.69
N SER A 234 28.02 3.06 -12.43
CA SER A 234 27.45 4.41 -12.41
C SER A 234 26.47 4.72 -13.55
N SER A 235 26.03 3.73 -14.35
CA SER A 235 25.12 3.99 -15.50
C SER A 235 23.87 3.10 -15.54
N LEU A 236 23.48 2.46 -14.44
CA LEU A 236 22.21 1.74 -14.39
C LEU A 236 21.07 2.74 -14.09
N PRO A 237 19.98 2.76 -14.88
CA PRO A 237 18.78 3.51 -14.54
C PRO A 237 18.33 3.26 -13.09
N SER A 238 17.86 4.29 -12.39
CA SER A 238 17.45 4.22 -10.97
C SER A 238 16.39 3.14 -10.69
N ALA A 239 15.62 2.74 -11.70
CA ALA A 239 14.72 1.58 -11.72
C ALA A 239 15.37 0.26 -11.26
N PHE A 240 16.68 0.12 -11.50
CA PHE A 240 17.43 -1.13 -11.43
C PHE A 240 18.40 -1.20 -10.25
N VAL A 241 18.50 -0.12 -9.48
CA VAL A 241 19.23 -0.11 -8.20
C VAL A 241 18.28 -0.63 -7.12
N LEU A 242 18.73 -1.63 -6.36
CA LEU A 242 17.98 -2.12 -5.21
C LEU A 242 17.76 -0.97 -4.22
N PRO A 243 16.54 -0.81 -3.68
CA PRO A 243 16.26 0.22 -2.70
C PRO A 243 17.08 0.02 -1.43
N ASN A 244 17.33 1.10 -0.69
CA ASN A 244 17.90 1.03 0.66
C ASN A 244 16.78 0.83 1.70
N ARG A 245 17.15 0.46 2.93
CA ARG A 245 16.20 0.32 4.04
C ARG A 245 15.40 1.61 4.28
N ASP A 246 16.07 2.77 4.26
CA ASP A 246 15.44 4.06 4.56
C ASP A 246 14.28 4.40 3.60
N SER A 247 14.38 3.98 2.35
CA SER A 247 13.33 4.16 1.34
C SER A 247 12.03 3.39 1.64
N LEU A 248 12.04 2.46 2.60
CA LEU A 248 10.84 1.75 3.05
C LEU A 248 10.05 2.53 4.11
N SER A 249 10.61 3.61 4.68
CA SER A 249 9.94 4.43 5.71
C SER A 249 9.34 3.58 6.85
N LEU A 250 10.13 2.62 7.37
CA LEU A 250 9.63 1.58 8.27
C LEU A 250 8.89 2.13 9.50
N GLY A 251 9.38 3.20 10.13
CA GLY A 251 8.69 3.79 11.29
C GLY A 251 7.23 4.17 11.01
N GLU A 252 7.01 4.92 9.92
CA GLU A 252 5.67 5.35 9.47
C GLU A 252 4.82 4.13 9.06
N ARG A 253 5.39 3.22 8.28
CA ARG A 253 4.65 2.06 7.74
C ARG A 253 4.27 1.06 8.83
N ILE A 254 5.16 0.77 9.78
CA ILE A 254 4.85 -0.11 10.90
C ILE A 254 3.75 0.49 11.76
N MET A 255 3.80 1.80 12.07
CA MET A 255 2.73 2.46 12.84
C MET A 255 1.38 2.44 12.13
N ALA A 256 1.35 2.45 10.80
CA ALA A 256 0.10 2.34 10.02
C ALA A 256 -0.56 0.94 10.11
N TYR A 257 0.22 -0.13 10.26
CA TYR A 257 -0.28 -1.51 10.24
C TYR A 257 -0.34 -2.19 11.61
N LEU A 258 0.44 -1.73 12.59
CA LEU A 258 0.46 -2.25 13.96
C LEU A 258 -0.92 -2.26 14.66
N PRO A 259 -1.80 -1.25 14.52
CA PRO A 259 -3.13 -1.28 15.13
C PRO A 259 -3.95 -2.51 14.74
N ARG A 260 -3.76 -2.97 13.50
CA ARG A 260 -4.49 -4.11 12.94
C ARG A 260 -4.04 -5.45 13.50
N CYS A 261 -2.88 -5.54 14.14
CA CYS A 261 -2.49 -6.73 14.89
C CYS A 261 -3.37 -6.96 16.13
N ALA A 262 -4.08 -5.93 16.60
CA ALA A 262 -5.08 -5.99 17.67
C ALA A 262 -6.52 -5.75 17.15
N ASP A 263 -6.79 -5.97 15.86
CA ASP A 263 -8.13 -5.84 15.29
C ASP A 263 -9.14 -6.81 15.90
N THR A 264 -10.43 -6.50 15.77
CA THR A 264 -11.53 -7.39 16.16
C THR A 264 -11.63 -8.60 15.22
N ASP A 265 -11.39 -8.42 13.91
CA ASP A 265 -11.42 -9.51 12.92
C ASP A 265 -10.13 -10.33 12.92
N ASP A 266 -10.28 -11.66 12.96
CA ASP A 266 -9.17 -12.60 13.06
C ASP A 266 -8.29 -12.63 11.81
N GLU A 267 -8.91 -12.58 10.63
CA GLU A 267 -8.16 -12.57 9.37
C GLU A 267 -7.40 -11.26 9.18
N VAL A 268 -7.99 -10.12 9.57
CA VAL A 268 -7.28 -8.83 9.60
C VAL A 268 -6.04 -8.91 10.49
N ARG A 269 -6.14 -9.47 11.71
CA ARG A 269 -4.98 -9.66 12.59
C ARG A 269 -3.90 -10.51 11.94
N LYS A 270 -4.28 -11.67 11.38
CA LYS A 270 -3.33 -12.59 10.72
C LYS A 270 -2.58 -11.94 9.57
N VAL A 271 -3.29 -11.19 8.72
CA VAL A 271 -2.69 -10.51 7.57
C VAL A 271 -1.81 -9.34 8.04
N ALA A 272 -2.23 -8.57 9.05
CA ALA A 272 -1.42 -7.49 9.60
C ALA A 272 -0.07 -7.97 10.16
N ILE A 273 -0.07 -9.08 10.89
CA ILE A 273 1.18 -9.68 11.40
C ILE A 273 2.09 -10.12 10.24
N GLN A 274 1.51 -10.69 9.18
CA GLN A 274 2.25 -11.05 7.96
C GLN A 274 2.84 -9.81 7.26
N ILE A 275 2.11 -8.70 7.20
CA ILE A 275 2.60 -7.43 6.65
C ILE A 275 3.82 -6.93 7.42
N ILE A 276 3.75 -6.89 8.76
CA ILE A 276 4.87 -6.46 9.61
C ILE A 276 6.09 -7.36 9.39
N ALA A 277 5.90 -8.68 9.41
CA ALA A 277 6.97 -9.64 9.16
C ALA A 277 7.61 -9.42 7.78
N LEU A 278 6.78 -9.21 6.75
CA LEU A 278 7.22 -9.04 5.38
C LEU A 278 8.02 -7.75 5.20
N PHE A 279 7.62 -6.64 5.82
CA PHE A 279 8.39 -5.40 5.81
C PHE A 279 9.79 -5.60 6.38
N PHE A 280 9.91 -6.25 7.54
CA PHE A 280 11.21 -6.49 8.15
C PHE A 280 12.04 -7.50 7.36
N ASN A 281 11.43 -8.55 6.82
CA ASN A 281 12.08 -9.50 5.92
C ASN A 281 12.68 -8.81 4.68
N ILE A 282 11.91 -7.94 4.02
CA ILE A 282 12.39 -7.13 2.90
C ILE A 282 13.55 -6.24 3.38
N SER A 283 13.35 -5.49 4.46
CA SER A 283 14.33 -4.51 4.94
C SER A 283 15.70 -5.11 5.30
N LEU A 284 15.72 -6.32 5.87
CA LEU A 284 16.95 -7.03 6.22
C LEU A 284 17.60 -7.71 5.01
N SER A 285 16.86 -7.87 3.91
CA SER A 285 17.38 -8.38 2.64
C SER A 285 17.97 -7.29 1.74
N LEU A 286 17.70 -6.00 2.02
CA LEU A 286 18.18 -4.87 1.22
C LEU A 286 19.64 -4.50 1.55
N PRO A 287 20.40 -3.98 0.57
CA PRO A 287 21.77 -3.54 0.80
C PRO A 287 21.83 -2.37 1.79
N LYS A 288 22.76 -2.45 2.75
CA LYS A 288 23.03 -1.38 3.72
C LYS A 288 23.85 -0.26 3.07
N GLN A 289 23.53 1.00 3.36
CA GLN A 289 24.42 2.11 3.01
C GLN A 289 25.67 2.09 3.91
N LYS A 290 26.84 2.36 3.31
CA LYS A 290 28.14 2.35 4.03
C LYS A 290 28.26 3.41 5.14
N THR A 291 27.33 4.36 5.20
CA THR A 291 27.34 5.50 6.15
C THR A 291 26.58 5.24 7.45
N SER A 292 25.76 4.19 7.55
CA SER A 292 25.07 3.81 8.80
C SER A 292 25.81 2.67 9.50
N ALA A 293 27.07 2.88 9.84
CA ALA A 293 27.80 1.93 10.68
C ALA A 293 27.25 2.01 12.11
N ASN A 294 26.65 0.91 12.59
CA ASN A 294 26.51 0.50 14.00
C ASN A 294 25.16 0.62 14.74
N ASP A 295 24.02 0.89 14.11
CA ASP A 295 22.78 1.10 14.89
C ASP A 295 21.82 -0.11 15.00
N ILE A 296 22.06 -1.19 14.26
CA ILE A 296 21.22 -2.41 14.29
C ILE A 296 22.10 -3.62 14.59
N ASP A 297 21.90 -4.24 15.75
CA ASP A 297 22.48 -5.54 16.07
C ASP A 297 21.82 -6.61 15.20
N LEU A 298 22.63 -7.19 14.31
CA LEU A 298 22.15 -8.07 13.26
C LEU A 298 21.71 -9.42 13.81
N GLU A 299 22.37 -9.93 14.85
CA GLU A 299 22.05 -11.21 15.46
C GLU A 299 20.69 -11.14 16.16
N SER A 300 20.48 -10.13 17.02
CA SER A 300 19.17 -9.91 17.65
C SER A 300 18.08 -9.58 16.64
N SER A 301 18.40 -8.87 15.55
CA SER A 301 17.43 -8.59 14.48
C SER A 301 16.97 -9.85 13.76
N TYR A 302 17.87 -10.75 13.38
CA TYR A 302 17.47 -12.04 12.78
C TYR A 302 16.72 -12.92 13.79
N GLY A 303 17.11 -12.92 15.07
CA GLY A 303 16.35 -13.60 16.13
C GLY A 303 14.93 -13.06 16.29
N ALA A 304 14.77 -11.74 16.29
CA ALA A 304 13.47 -11.08 16.39
C ALA A 304 12.59 -11.32 15.15
N LEU A 305 13.18 -11.32 13.94
CA LEU A 305 12.48 -11.67 12.71
C LEU A 305 12.04 -13.14 12.73
N SER A 306 12.92 -14.06 13.14
CA SER A 306 12.58 -15.49 13.26
C SER A 306 11.42 -15.70 14.23
N SER A 307 11.44 -15.04 15.39
CA SER A 307 10.32 -15.08 16.35
C SER A 307 9.00 -14.58 15.74
N LEU A 308 9.08 -13.55 14.88
CA LEU A 308 7.90 -13.02 14.19
C LEU A 308 7.39 -13.95 13.09
N GLU A 309 8.28 -14.59 12.33
CA GLU A 309 7.96 -15.61 11.33
C GLU A 309 7.37 -16.88 11.98
N ASP A 310 7.86 -17.25 13.17
CA ASP A 310 7.29 -18.33 13.98
C ASP A 310 5.84 -18.02 14.37
N ILE A 311 5.55 -16.79 14.81
CA ILE A 311 4.18 -16.35 15.11
C ILE A 311 3.30 -16.46 13.86
N VAL A 312 3.79 -16.00 12.71
CA VAL A 312 3.07 -16.13 11.42
C VAL A 312 2.75 -17.61 11.12
N SER A 313 3.67 -18.52 11.41
CA SER A 313 3.44 -19.95 11.21
C SER A 313 2.39 -20.52 12.16
N ILE A 314 2.38 -20.06 13.42
CA ILE A 314 1.48 -20.52 14.49
C ILE A 314 0.04 -20.07 14.21
N ILE A 315 -0.17 -18.78 13.92
CA ILE A 315 -1.51 -18.21 13.69
C ILE A 315 -2.21 -18.77 12.43
N ARG A 316 -1.44 -19.38 11.51
CA ARG A 316 -1.99 -20.12 10.36
C ARG A 316 -2.50 -21.50 10.71
N ARG A 317 -2.01 -22.11 11.80
CA ARG A 317 -2.26 -23.51 12.15
C ARG A 317 -3.23 -23.69 13.31
N ALA A 318 -3.30 -22.73 14.23
CA ALA A 318 -4.08 -22.88 15.46
C ALA A 318 -4.68 -21.56 15.96
N SER A 319 -5.72 -21.69 16.78
CA SER A 319 -6.24 -20.63 17.63
C SER A 319 -5.28 -20.41 18.80
N VAL A 320 -4.82 -19.17 18.99
CA VAL A 320 -3.86 -18.79 20.05
C VAL A 320 -4.37 -17.57 20.80
N ASP A 321 -3.91 -17.39 22.04
CA ASP A 321 -4.17 -16.18 22.82
C ASP A 321 -3.70 -14.94 22.06
N GLN A 322 -4.67 -14.08 21.73
CA GLN A 322 -4.47 -12.88 20.93
C GLN A 322 -3.60 -11.85 21.65
N ILE A 323 -3.72 -11.77 22.98
CA ILE A 323 -2.97 -10.79 23.79
C ILE A 323 -1.49 -11.18 23.81
N GLU A 324 -1.19 -12.45 24.05
CA GLU A 324 0.18 -12.98 24.02
C GLU A 324 0.81 -12.79 22.63
N VAL A 325 0.08 -13.15 21.57
CA VAL A 325 0.55 -12.96 20.18
C VAL A 325 0.87 -11.49 19.91
N PHE A 326 -0.02 -10.57 20.29
CA PHE A 326 0.20 -9.14 20.11
C PHE A 326 1.44 -8.64 20.87
N HIS A 327 1.61 -9.02 22.13
CA HIS A 327 2.80 -8.63 22.92
C HIS A 327 4.11 -9.17 22.35
N ARG A 328 4.08 -10.39 21.79
CA ARG A 328 5.25 -10.95 21.11
C ARG A 328 5.58 -10.19 19.82
N VAL A 329 4.57 -9.82 19.03
CA VAL A 329 4.74 -8.97 17.84
C VAL A 329 5.37 -7.63 18.22
N VAL A 330 4.80 -6.91 19.19
CA VAL A 330 5.33 -5.63 19.68
C VAL A 330 6.77 -5.78 20.18
N SER A 331 7.07 -6.87 20.88
CA SER A 331 8.43 -7.17 21.37
C SER A 331 9.42 -7.35 20.23
N SER A 332 9.08 -8.10 19.18
CA SER A 332 9.94 -8.25 18.00
C SER A 332 10.13 -6.93 17.25
N VAL A 333 9.05 -6.17 17.06
CA VAL A 333 9.09 -4.85 16.40
C VAL A 333 10.03 -3.89 17.15
N CYS A 334 9.99 -3.89 18.48
CA CYS A 334 10.83 -3.05 19.33
C CYS A 334 12.34 -3.30 19.14
N ILE A 335 12.72 -4.54 18.80
CA ILE A 335 14.11 -4.92 18.50
C ILE A 335 14.46 -4.58 17.04
N LEU A 336 13.54 -4.83 16.11
CA LEU A 336 13.78 -4.72 14.66
C LEU A 336 13.88 -3.28 14.14
N LEU A 337 13.38 -2.29 14.89
CA LEU A 337 13.47 -0.88 14.55
C LEU A 337 14.83 -0.30 14.96
N SER A 338 15.45 0.44 14.03
CA SER A 338 16.54 1.36 14.35
C SER A 338 16.04 2.52 15.22
N LYS A 339 16.97 3.29 15.80
CA LYS A 339 16.61 4.46 16.62
C LYS A 339 15.82 5.50 15.83
N ASP A 340 16.27 5.83 14.63
CA ASP A 340 15.60 6.81 13.77
C ASP A 340 14.19 6.34 13.36
N GLU A 341 14.03 5.05 13.05
CA GLU A 341 12.72 4.48 12.71
C GLU A 341 11.77 4.45 13.91
N LEU A 342 12.27 4.18 15.11
CA LEU A 342 11.49 4.27 16.35
C LEU A 342 10.99 5.70 16.59
N VAL A 343 11.86 6.70 16.40
CA VAL A 343 11.49 8.12 16.52
C VAL A 343 10.36 8.47 15.55
N VAL A 344 10.49 8.10 14.27
CA VAL A 344 9.45 8.33 13.25
C VAL A 344 8.15 7.62 13.61
N LEU A 345 8.24 6.39 14.12
CA LEU A 345 7.08 5.62 14.58
C LEU A 345 6.34 6.34 15.70
N LEU A 346 7.05 6.79 16.75
CA LEU A 346 6.44 7.49 17.88
C LEU A 346 5.85 8.85 17.49
N HIS A 347 6.50 9.60 16.59
CA HIS A 347 5.93 10.84 16.07
C HIS A 347 4.62 10.61 15.30
N SER A 348 4.48 9.45 14.65
CA SER A 348 3.32 9.10 13.82
C SER A 348 2.19 8.41 14.60
N CYS A 349 2.28 8.36 15.94
CA CYS A 349 1.38 7.56 16.77
C CYS A 349 -0.06 8.06 16.83
N THR A 350 -0.33 9.32 16.46
CA THR A 350 -1.66 9.94 16.65
C THR A 350 -2.77 9.19 15.93
N LEU A 351 -2.56 8.79 14.68
CA LEU A 351 -3.58 8.07 13.91
C LEU A 351 -3.85 6.66 14.48
N ALA A 352 -2.83 6.02 15.04
CA ALA A 352 -2.94 4.70 15.65
C ALA A 352 -3.65 4.75 17.01
N ALA A 353 -3.29 5.73 17.86
CA ALA A 353 -3.95 5.95 19.15
C ALA A 353 -5.41 6.41 18.99
N CYS A 354 -5.73 7.08 17.90
CA CYS A 354 -7.09 7.51 17.54
C CYS A 354 -7.76 6.59 16.50
N ASP A 355 -7.37 5.32 16.41
CA ASP A 355 -7.97 4.39 15.45
C ASP A 355 -9.49 4.25 15.67
N LYS A 356 -10.24 4.10 14.57
CA LYS A 356 -11.71 4.00 14.58
C LYS A 356 -12.22 2.72 15.24
N VAL A 357 -11.39 1.70 15.35
CA VAL A 357 -11.67 0.44 16.04
C VAL A 357 -11.05 0.48 17.42
N LYS A 358 -11.91 0.48 18.45
CA LYS A 358 -11.48 0.66 19.85
C LYS A 358 -10.38 -0.32 20.28
N GLN A 359 -10.53 -1.62 19.99
CA GLN A 359 -9.54 -2.64 20.37
C GLN A 359 -8.17 -2.38 19.71
N SER A 360 -8.15 -1.90 18.47
CA SER A 360 -6.92 -1.53 17.78
C SER A 360 -6.28 -0.26 18.33
N ALA A 361 -7.10 0.73 18.70
CA ALA A 361 -6.62 1.95 19.36
C ALA A 361 -5.99 1.61 20.72
N ASP A 362 -6.68 0.84 21.55
CA ASP A 362 -6.19 0.40 22.86
C ASP A 362 -4.90 -0.43 22.72
N GLY A 363 -4.85 -1.38 21.77
CA GLY A 363 -3.64 -2.14 21.46
C GLY A 363 -2.47 -1.26 20.99
N SER A 364 -2.75 -0.21 20.21
CA SER A 364 -1.73 0.73 19.76
C SER A 364 -1.15 1.56 20.91
N ILE A 365 -2.00 2.03 21.82
CA ILE A 365 -1.55 2.76 23.03
C ILE A 365 -0.66 1.85 23.88
N GLN A 366 -1.05 0.59 24.08
CA GLN A 366 -0.23 -0.39 24.80
C GLN A 366 1.11 -0.65 24.10
N ALA A 367 1.14 -0.75 22.77
CA ALA A 367 2.38 -0.90 22.03
C ALA A 367 3.30 0.32 22.18
N ILE A 368 2.75 1.53 22.12
CA ILE A 368 3.49 2.79 22.34
C ILE A 368 4.11 2.81 23.73
N ILE A 369 3.36 2.45 24.78
CA ILE A 369 3.86 2.33 26.14
C ILE A 369 5.04 1.36 26.19
N VAL A 370 4.93 0.18 25.56
CA VAL A 370 6.03 -0.81 25.54
C VAL A 370 7.26 -0.26 24.82
N PHE A 371 7.10 0.47 23.71
CA PHE A 371 8.22 1.10 23.02
C PHE A 371 8.92 2.14 23.90
N ILE A 372 8.15 2.97 24.60
CA ILE A 372 8.67 3.98 25.53
C ILE A 372 9.41 3.32 26.71
N ILE A 373 8.82 2.31 27.35
CA ILE A 373 9.45 1.62 28.49
C ILE A 373 10.79 1.01 28.07
N ARG A 374 10.83 0.34 26.91
CA ARG A 374 12.01 -0.41 26.49
C ARG A 374 13.08 0.44 25.84
N ARG A 375 12.69 1.50 25.13
CA ARG A 375 13.59 2.26 24.24
C ARG A 375 13.53 3.77 24.45
N GLY A 376 12.79 4.27 25.46
CA GLY A 376 12.66 5.71 25.73
C GLY A 376 13.99 6.42 25.96
N LYS A 377 14.97 5.71 26.55
CA LYS A 377 16.34 6.24 26.78
C LYS A 377 17.11 6.56 25.49
N ASP A 378 16.67 6.03 24.35
CA ASP A 378 17.27 6.33 23.05
C ASP A 378 16.79 7.66 22.46
N LEU A 379 15.74 8.27 23.03
CA LEU A 379 15.13 9.49 22.51
C LEU A 379 15.88 10.73 22.98
N ARG A 380 16.15 11.65 22.05
CA ARG A 380 16.69 12.97 22.38
C ARG A 380 15.56 13.89 22.83
N GLU A 381 15.90 15.00 23.48
CA GLU A 381 14.90 15.97 23.96
C GLU A 381 13.94 16.45 22.86
N ALA A 382 14.43 16.71 21.65
CA ALA A 382 13.59 17.11 20.52
C ALA A 382 12.60 16.01 20.10
N ASP A 383 13.00 14.74 20.21
CA ASP A 383 12.17 13.58 19.87
C ASP A 383 11.12 13.32 20.99
N VAL A 384 11.51 13.52 22.25
CA VAL A 384 10.61 13.50 23.42
C VAL A 384 9.54 14.60 23.32
N LEU A 385 9.93 15.82 22.98
CA LEU A 385 9.01 16.94 22.79
C LEU A 385 7.95 16.64 21.73
N ARG A 386 8.38 16.20 20.54
CA ARG A 386 7.47 15.86 19.44
C ARG A 386 6.58 14.66 19.77
N THR A 387 7.10 13.65 20.44
CA THR A 387 6.30 12.50 20.88
C THR A 387 5.22 12.93 21.89
N THR A 388 5.57 13.80 22.84
CA THR A 388 4.61 14.40 23.79
C THR A 388 3.51 15.16 23.04
N GLN A 389 3.86 15.95 22.02
CA GLN A 389 2.89 16.67 21.17
C GLN A 389 1.94 15.74 20.43
N SER A 390 2.46 14.66 19.83
CA SER A 390 1.64 13.65 19.14
C SER A 390 0.66 12.95 20.08
N LEU A 391 1.10 12.60 21.29
CA LEU A 391 0.25 11.98 22.32
C LEU A 391 -0.79 12.96 22.86
N LEU A 392 -0.42 14.21 23.14
CA LEU A 392 -1.36 15.26 23.57
C LEU A 392 -2.43 15.53 22.50
N SER A 393 -2.03 15.61 21.23
CA SER A 393 -2.97 15.72 20.12
C SER A 393 -3.95 14.55 20.08
N SER A 394 -3.48 13.34 20.41
CA SER A 394 -4.33 12.13 20.48
C SER A 394 -5.35 12.23 21.61
N ALA A 395 -4.89 12.63 22.81
CA ALA A 395 -5.75 12.81 23.98
C ALA A 395 -6.87 13.84 23.75
N ILE A 396 -6.57 14.90 23.00
CA ILE A 396 -7.55 15.95 22.62
C ILE A 396 -8.58 15.41 21.61
N ALA A 397 -8.14 14.62 20.62
CA ALA A 397 -9.02 14.09 19.58
C ALA A 397 -9.97 12.99 20.10
N LEU A 398 -9.58 12.27 21.15
CA LEU A 398 -10.37 11.19 21.74
C LEU A 398 -11.54 11.72 22.59
N THR A 399 -12.75 11.25 22.31
CA THR A 399 -13.96 11.54 23.10
C THR A 399 -14.20 10.55 24.24
N ASP A 400 -13.70 9.31 24.11
CA ASP A 400 -13.82 8.26 25.13
C ASP A 400 -12.87 8.55 26.31
N LYS A 401 -13.44 8.61 27.52
CA LYS A 401 -12.71 8.94 28.75
C LYS A 401 -11.62 7.91 29.08
N HIS A 402 -11.90 6.62 28.86
CA HIS A 402 -10.95 5.56 29.16
C HIS A 402 -9.76 5.61 28.20
N SER A 403 -10.01 5.69 26.89
CA SER A 403 -8.93 5.80 25.91
C SER A 403 -8.11 7.08 26.10
N ARG A 404 -8.74 8.20 26.50
CA ARG A 404 -8.00 9.42 26.88
C ARG A 404 -7.09 9.18 28.09
N GLN A 405 -7.58 8.52 29.13
CA GLN A 405 -6.78 8.17 30.31
C GLN A 405 -5.58 7.30 29.93
N GLU A 406 -5.76 6.33 29.05
CA GLU A 406 -4.66 5.46 28.59
C GLU A 406 -3.59 6.23 27.79
N VAL A 407 -3.99 7.21 26.96
CA VAL A 407 -3.02 8.10 26.31
C VAL A 407 -2.28 8.97 27.32
N LEU A 408 -2.96 9.48 28.35
CA LEU A 408 -2.30 10.22 29.44
C LEU A 408 -1.34 9.33 30.24
N ASN A 409 -1.69 8.06 30.45
CA ASN A 409 -0.78 7.07 31.05
C ASN A 409 0.47 6.88 30.18
N ALA A 410 0.32 6.87 28.85
CA ALA A 410 1.46 6.82 27.93
C ALA A 410 2.35 8.07 28.03
N ILE A 411 1.78 9.26 28.24
CA ILE A 411 2.56 10.49 28.50
C ILE A 411 3.30 10.42 29.84
N SER A 412 2.65 9.91 30.90
CA SER A 412 3.33 9.68 32.19
C SER A 412 4.51 8.73 32.02
N CYS A 413 4.29 7.62 31.33
CA CYS A 413 5.33 6.65 31.01
C CYS A 413 6.48 7.28 30.20
N LEU A 414 6.19 8.19 29.28
CA LEU A 414 7.21 8.96 28.55
C LEU A 414 8.05 9.81 29.50
N ALA A 415 7.43 10.53 30.43
CA ALA A 415 8.17 11.31 31.42
C ALA A 415 9.07 10.43 32.31
N GLU A 416 8.55 9.28 32.76
CA GLU A 416 9.28 8.34 33.63
C GLU A 416 10.50 7.69 32.96
N ASN A 417 10.42 7.44 31.65
CA ASN A 417 11.45 6.70 30.92
C ASN A 417 12.35 7.58 30.02
N THR A 418 12.13 8.90 30.02
CA THR A 418 12.88 9.87 29.20
C THR A 418 13.24 11.15 29.98
N ASN A 419 13.28 12.32 29.31
CA ASN A 419 13.46 13.60 29.98
C ASN A 419 12.11 14.17 30.45
N HIS A 420 11.81 13.95 31.74
CA HIS A 420 10.58 14.43 32.38
C HIS A 420 10.40 15.96 32.28
N ILE A 421 11.46 16.77 32.33
CA ILE A 421 11.36 18.24 32.27
C ILE A 421 10.71 18.66 30.96
N VAL A 422 11.19 18.11 29.84
CA VAL A 422 10.65 18.41 28.50
C VAL A 422 9.18 18.01 28.38
N VAL A 423 8.81 16.84 28.93
CA VAL A 423 7.41 16.37 28.91
C VAL A 423 6.51 17.29 29.75
N PHE A 424 6.94 17.62 30.98
CA PHE A 424 6.16 18.48 31.87
C PHE A 424 5.99 19.90 31.31
N ASP A 425 7.05 20.50 30.77
CA ASP A 425 7.00 21.84 30.19
C ASP A 425 5.99 21.90 29.02
N GLU A 426 5.98 20.90 28.13
CA GLU A 426 5.03 20.85 27.02
C GLU A 426 3.59 20.62 27.50
N VAL A 427 3.38 19.74 28.48
CA VAL A 427 2.04 19.50 29.07
C VAL A 427 1.50 20.80 29.70
N LEU A 428 2.32 21.52 30.46
CA LEU A 428 1.95 22.80 31.07
C LEU A 428 1.67 23.86 29.99
N PHE A 429 2.48 23.90 28.93
CA PHE A 429 2.28 24.81 27.81
C PHE A 429 0.95 24.57 27.08
N VAL A 430 0.59 23.32 26.82
CA VAL A 430 -0.69 22.95 26.19
C VAL A 430 -1.87 23.25 27.12
N ALA A 431 -1.76 22.93 28.41
CA ALA A 431 -2.79 23.23 29.40
C ALA A 431 -3.03 24.75 29.52
N GLY A 432 -1.97 25.56 29.53
CA GLY A 432 -2.05 27.02 29.54
C GLY A 432 -2.79 27.58 28.32
N ARG A 433 -2.52 27.05 27.12
CA ARG A 433 -3.24 27.44 25.89
C ARG A 433 -4.73 27.11 25.96
N ASP A 434 -5.10 25.92 26.44
CA ASP A 434 -6.50 25.51 26.54
C ASP A 434 -7.30 26.44 27.47
N ILE A 435 -6.70 26.82 28.62
CA ILE A 435 -7.28 27.78 29.58
C ILE A 435 -7.53 29.15 28.94
N CYS A 436 -6.61 29.65 28.10
CA CYS A 436 -6.78 30.93 27.42
C CYS A 436 -7.85 30.91 26.32
N THR A 437 -8.15 29.74 25.73
CA THR A 437 -9.10 29.61 24.62
C THR A 437 -10.52 29.26 25.04
N LYS A 438 -10.73 28.72 26.25
CA LYS A 438 -12.06 28.43 26.79
C LYS A 438 -12.55 29.58 27.66
N ASP A 439 -13.65 30.20 27.25
CA ASP A 439 -14.41 31.14 28.08
C ASP A 439 -14.68 30.50 29.44
N ILE A 440 -14.05 31.05 30.49
CA ILE A 440 -14.04 30.51 31.86
C ILE A 440 -15.47 30.35 32.44
N THR A 441 -16.47 30.97 31.82
CA THR A 441 -17.88 30.95 32.20
C THR A 441 -18.66 29.72 31.72
N ARG A 442 -18.11 28.87 30.83
CA ARG A 442 -18.84 27.76 30.18
C ARG A 442 -18.40 26.35 30.58
N ILE A 443 -17.76 26.19 31.73
CA ILE A 443 -17.24 24.89 32.20
C ILE A 443 -18.37 24.06 32.83
N ARG A 444 -18.97 23.15 32.04
CA ARG A 444 -19.40 21.83 32.53
C ARG A 444 -18.47 20.80 31.91
N GLY A 445 -17.54 20.28 32.73
CA GLY A 445 -16.58 19.24 32.33
C GLY A 445 -15.31 19.81 31.69
N GLY A 446 -14.45 20.44 32.51
CA GLY A 446 -13.04 20.66 32.18
C GLY A 446 -12.24 19.35 32.30
N TRP A 447 -10.97 19.38 31.88
CA TRP A 447 -10.02 18.27 31.95
C TRP A 447 -10.06 17.50 33.28
#